data_AF-A0A244E276-F1
#
_entry.id   AF-A0A244E276-F1
#
_cell.length_a   1.000
_cell.length_b   1.000
_cell.length_c   1.000
_cell.angle_alpha   90.00
_cell.angle_beta   90.00
_cell.angle_gamma   90.00
#
_symmetry.space_group_name_H-M   'P 1'
#
loop_
_entity.id
_entity.type
_entity.pdbx_description
1 polymer ?
#
loop_
_entity_poly.entity_id
_entity_poly.type
_entity_poly.pdbx_seq_one_letter_code
_entity_poly.pdbx_strand_id
1 'polypeptide(L)'
;MVYRTRHEGEKLPSKELVLYGRRVGNLVYRERLHDPRPGRSIWLAVLLRPDGDTYVIPPLDRARIRRVKDGVLISGLEVVARRRAMKNIKSDRYPQTWWCVPLPWDRHQPTTPDPVVARAEARRRGEIPGLEAFQNEEHDDLAA
;
A
#
# COMPACT_ATOMS: atom_id res chain seq x y z
N MET A 1 12.33 3.13 -5.12
CA MET A 1 12.20 1.67 -5.30
C MET A 1 12.16 0.99 -3.95
N VAL A 2 11.41 -0.10 -3.81
CA VAL A 2 11.24 -0.88 -2.58
C VAL A 2 11.44 -2.36 -2.86
N TYR A 3 12.12 -3.06 -1.97
CA TYR A 3 12.24 -4.51 -1.95
C TYR A 3 11.60 -5.07 -0.68
N ARG A 4 10.62 -5.97 -0.83
CA ARG A 4 10.07 -6.75 0.29
C ARG A 4 11.05 -7.86 0.64
N THR A 5 11.46 -7.94 1.90
CA THR A 5 12.42 -8.97 2.34
C THR A 5 11.72 -10.24 2.83
N ARG A 6 10.40 -10.18 3.03
CA ARG A 6 9.57 -11.31 3.47
C ARG A 6 8.37 -11.51 2.55
N HIS A 7 7.81 -12.71 2.53
CA HIS A 7 6.52 -13.01 1.94
C HIS A 7 5.66 -13.67 3.02
N GLU A 8 4.53 -13.04 3.38
CA GLU A 8 3.63 -13.54 4.43
C GLU A 8 4.36 -13.85 5.76
N GLY A 9 5.36 -13.04 6.11
CA GLY A 9 6.14 -13.21 7.34
C GLY A 9 7.43 -14.02 7.16
N GLU A 10 7.50 -14.88 6.14
CA GLU A 10 8.64 -15.75 5.88
C GLU A 10 9.75 -15.00 5.14
N LYS A 11 11.00 -15.21 5.57
CA LYS A 11 12.15 -14.50 4.99
C LYS A 11 12.46 -15.05 3.60
N LEU A 12 12.50 -14.16 2.61
CA LEU A 12 12.85 -14.55 1.25
C LEU A 12 14.37 -14.77 1.11
N PRO A 13 14.79 -15.81 0.38
CA PRO A 13 16.17 -15.96 -0.06
C PRO A 13 16.61 -14.76 -0.91
N SER A 14 17.89 -14.38 -0.83
CA SER A 14 18.42 -13.19 -1.53
C SER A 14 18.19 -13.21 -3.05
N LYS A 15 18.21 -14.39 -3.68
CA LYS A 15 17.95 -14.55 -5.13
C LYS A 15 16.50 -14.21 -5.48
N GLU A 16 15.54 -14.65 -4.68
CA GLU A 16 14.10 -14.40 -4.89
C GLU A 16 13.74 -12.94 -4.60
N LEU A 17 14.43 -12.31 -3.66
CA LEU A 17 14.24 -10.90 -3.31
C LEU A 17 14.53 -9.97 -4.50
N VAL A 18 15.58 -10.27 -5.26
CA VAL A 18 15.94 -9.51 -6.46
C VAL A 18 14.96 -9.73 -7.60
N LEU A 19 14.51 -10.99 -7.79
CA LEU A 19 13.61 -11.37 -8.89
C LEU A 19 12.17 -10.88 -8.66
N TYR A 20 11.62 -11.10 -7.47
CA TYR A 20 10.20 -10.91 -7.20
C TYR A 20 9.91 -9.78 -6.21
N GLY A 21 10.91 -9.33 -5.44
CA GLY A 21 10.73 -8.34 -4.38
C GLY A 21 10.71 -6.89 -4.87
N ARG A 22 11.22 -6.59 -6.07
CA ARG A 22 11.36 -5.23 -6.59
C ARG A 22 10.01 -4.59 -6.92
N ARG A 23 9.72 -3.44 -6.33
CA ARG A 23 8.53 -2.61 -6.60
C ARG A 23 8.90 -1.14 -6.72
N VAL A 24 8.26 -0.44 -7.64
CA VAL A 24 8.49 0.99 -7.91
C VAL A 24 7.20 1.74 -7.67
N GLY A 25 7.32 2.90 -7.02
CA GLY A 25 6.21 3.74 -6.64
C GLY A 25 6.67 4.88 -5.75
N ASN A 26 5.72 5.68 -5.29
CA ASN A 26 5.90 6.80 -4.40
C ASN A 26 5.79 6.31 -2.96
N LEU A 27 6.92 6.30 -2.24
CA LEU A 27 6.94 5.90 -0.84
C LEU A 27 6.43 7.05 0.03
N VAL A 28 5.36 6.81 0.78
CA VAL A 28 4.78 7.76 1.73
C VAL A 28 4.81 7.16 3.13
N TYR A 29 5.23 7.97 4.10
CA TYR A 29 5.30 7.62 5.51
C TYR A 29 4.54 8.66 6.32
N ARG A 30 3.48 8.25 7.01
CA ARG A 30 2.60 9.16 7.75
C ARG A 30 2.24 8.61 9.12
N GLU A 31 2.06 9.51 10.08
CA GLU A 31 1.58 9.16 11.40
C GLU A 31 0.09 8.80 11.31
N ARG A 32 -0.28 7.62 11.80
CA ARG A 32 -1.66 7.13 11.78
C ARG A 32 -2.35 7.35 13.13
N LEU A 33 -1.63 7.11 14.21
CA LEU A 33 -2.10 7.37 15.56
C LEU A 33 -0.97 8.01 16.33
N HIS A 34 -1.20 9.24 16.76
CA HIS A 34 -0.30 9.96 17.64
C HIS A 34 -0.47 9.45 19.07
N ASP A 35 0.65 9.13 19.73
CA ASP A 35 0.69 8.89 21.17
C ASP A 35 1.74 9.85 21.75
N PRO A 36 1.39 10.68 22.75
CA PRO A 36 2.30 11.66 23.33
C PRO A 36 3.52 11.03 24.01
N ARG A 37 3.49 9.73 24.29
CA ARG A 37 4.62 9.00 24.86
C ARG A 37 5.65 8.69 23.76
N PRO A 38 6.94 9.01 23.98
CA PRO A 38 7.98 8.77 22.98
C PRO A 38 7.99 7.34 22.45
N GLY A 39 8.04 7.21 21.13
CA GLY A 39 8.12 5.92 20.45
C GLY A 39 6.82 5.10 20.39
N ARG A 40 5.71 5.60 20.93
CA ARG A 40 4.40 4.91 20.87
C ARG A 40 3.52 5.30 19.69
N SER A 41 3.80 6.41 19.03
CA SER A 41 3.13 6.76 17.77
C SER A 41 3.19 5.62 16.78
N ILE A 42 2.03 5.34 16.18
CA ILE A 42 1.88 4.33 15.14
C ILE A 42 2.03 5.04 13.80
N TRP A 43 3.03 4.61 13.05
CA TRP A 43 3.26 5.10 11.71
C TRP A 43 2.80 4.08 10.68
N LEU A 44 2.37 4.59 9.54
CA LEU A 44 1.97 3.83 8.37
C LEU A 44 2.96 4.13 7.24
N ALA A 45 3.52 3.09 6.62
CA ALA A 45 4.28 3.22 5.39
C ALA A 45 3.49 2.60 4.23
N VAL A 46 3.37 3.35 3.13
CA VAL A 46 2.65 2.92 1.92
C VAL A 46 3.52 3.18 0.70
N LEU A 47 3.41 2.31 -0.30
CA LEU A 47 4.02 2.51 -1.61
C LEU A 47 2.89 2.68 -2.62
N LEU A 48 2.79 3.87 -3.21
CA LEU A 48 1.69 4.27 -4.08
C LEU A 48 2.12 4.24 -5.55
N ARG A 49 1.18 3.99 -6.45
CA ARG A 49 1.37 4.26 -7.87
C ARG A 49 1.47 5.78 -8.10
N PRO A 50 1.84 6.23 -9.31
CA PRO A 50 1.87 7.65 -9.64
C PRO A 50 0.52 8.37 -9.47
N ASP A 51 -0.60 7.62 -9.45
CA ASP A 51 -1.94 8.16 -9.17
C ASP A 51 -2.13 8.66 -7.72
N GLY A 52 -1.21 8.32 -6.80
CA GLY A 52 -1.27 8.75 -5.40
C GLY A 52 -2.24 7.97 -4.52
N ASP A 53 -3.03 7.05 -5.09
CA ASP A 53 -4.11 6.37 -4.37
C ASP A 53 -3.94 4.84 -4.36
N THR A 54 -3.41 4.27 -5.44
CA THR A 54 -3.34 2.82 -5.58
C THR A 54 -2.08 2.28 -4.89
N TYR A 55 -2.28 1.40 -3.91
CA TYR A 55 -1.17 0.67 -3.28
C TYR A 55 -0.50 -0.30 -4.26
N VAL A 56 0.82 -0.19 -4.40
CA VAL A 56 1.65 -1.10 -5.21
C VAL A 56 1.92 -2.41 -4.46
N ILE A 57 1.99 -2.34 -3.13
CA ILE A 57 2.15 -3.46 -2.21
C ILE A 57 1.30 -3.21 -0.96
N PRO A 58 0.92 -4.28 -0.22
CA PRO A 58 0.14 -4.12 0.99
C PRO A 58 0.85 -3.20 2.00
N PRO A 59 0.13 -2.32 2.72
CA PRO A 59 0.75 -1.30 3.57
C PRO A 59 1.42 -1.91 4.82
N LEU A 60 2.44 -1.22 5.34
CA LEU A 60 3.07 -1.53 6.63
C LEU A 60 2.44 -0.68 7.74
N ASP A 61 1.75 -1.33 8.67
CA ASP A 61 1.31 -0.75 9.92
C ASP A 61 2.39 -0.85 11.00
N ARG A 62 2.33 0.03 12.02
CA ARG A 62 3.36 0.14 13.07
C ARG A 62 4.78 0.26 12.50
N ALA A 63 4.90 0.98 11.40
CA ALA A 63 6.14 1.11 10.66
C ALA A 63 7.21 1.82 11.51
N ARG A 64 8.45 1.36 11.37
CA ARG A 64 9.63 1.91 12.02
C ARG A 64 10.70 2.13 10.97
N ILE A 65 11.17 3.37 10.87
CA ILE A 65 12.21 3.77 9.93
C ILE A 65 13.58 3.61 10.58
N ARG A 66 14.52 3.04 9.84
CA ARG A 66 15.96 3.07 10.12
C ARG A 66 16.69 3.52 8.88
N ARG A 67 17.42 4.63 8.98
CA ARG A 67 18.30 5.11 7.89
C ARG A 67 19.54 4.22 7.85
N VAL A 68 19.99 3.88 6.65
CA VAL A 68 21.30 3.27 6.41
C VAL A 68 21.96 3.97 5.21
N LYS A 69 23.23 3.69 4.94
CA LYS A 69 24.05 4.48 4.01
C LYS A 69 23.41 4.74 2.64
N ASP A 70 22.81 3.71 2.04
CA ASP A 70 22.33 3.75 0.65
C ASP A 70 20.79 3.69 0.54
N GLY A 71 20.08 4.01 1.62
CA GLY A 71 18.63 3.94 1.62
C GLY A 71 18.00 3.88 3.01
N VAL A 72 16.78 3.35 3.07
CA VAL A 72 15.99 3.29 4.29
C VAL A 72 15.42 1.90 4.47
N LEU A 73 15.59 1.36 5.68
CA LEU A 73 14.93 0.14 6.11
C LEU A 73 13.64 0.51 6.86
N ILE A 74 12.52 -0.05 6.43
CA ILE A 74 11.23 0.14 7.10
C ILE A 74 10.72 -1.22 7.56
N SER A 75 10.60 -1.42 8.87
CA SER A 75 10.04 -2.65 9.44
C SER A 75 8.66 -2.39 10.03
N GLY A 76 7.76 -3.36 9.93
CA GLY A 76 6.41 -3.24 10.51
C GLY A 76 5.58 -4.50 10.31
N LEU A 77 4.25 -4.33 10.33
CA LEU A 77 3.27 -5.37 10.06
C LEU A 77 2.60 -5.11 8.72
N GLU A 78 2.83 -5.97 7.75
CA GLU A 78 2.15 -5.94 6.46
C GLU A 78 0.70 -6.36 6.62
N VAL A 79 -0.23 -5.51 6.21
CA VAL A 79 -1.68 -5.75 6.36
C VAL A 79 -2.23 -6.23 5.03
N VAL A 80 -2.59 -7.52 4.96
CA VAL A 80 -3.18 -8.15 3.78
C VAL A 80 -4.67 -8.35 4.04
N ALA A 81 -5.53 -7.74 3.22
CA ALA A 81 -6.97 -7.97 3.33
C ALA A 81 -7.32 -9.37 2.82
N ARG A 82 -7.98 -10.21 3.63
CA ARG A 82 -8.60 -11.44 3.10
C ARG A 82 -9.83 -11.06 2.27
N ARG A 83 -10.08 -11.78 1.18
CA ARG A 83 -11.24 -11.54 0.31
C ARG A 83 -12.55 -11.47 1.09
N ARG A 84 -13.40 -10.57 0.62
CA ARG A 84 -14.71 -10.13 1.14
C ARG A 84 -15.59 -11.31 1.57
N ALA A 85 -15.68 -11.58 2.88
CA ALA A 85 -16.88 -12.20 3.44
C ALA A 85 -17.82 -11.05 3.80
N MET A 86 -19.07 -11.13 3.33
CA MET A 86 -20.11 -10.07 3.27
C MET A 86 -20.43 -9.35 4.60
N LYS A 87 -19.81 -9.73 5.72
CA LYS A 87 -20.05 -9.14 7.04
C LYS A 87 -18.81 -8.94 7.92
N ASN A 88 -17.61 -9.33 7.49
CA ASN A 88 -16.39 -9.17 8.30
C ASN A 88 -15.14 -9.05 7.40
N ILE A 89 -14.59 -7.84 7.25
CA ILE A 89 -13.27 -7.65 6.62
C ILE A 89 -12.23 -8.17 7.60
N LYS A 90 -11.80 -9.43 7.42
CA LYS A 90 -10.65 -9.98 8.14
C LYS A 90 -9.38 -9.60 7.40
N SER A 91 -8.42 -9.03 8.12
CA SER A 91 -7.08 -8.71 7.61
C SER A 91 -6.04 -9.56 8.31
N ASP A 92 -5.16 -10.20 7.56
CA ASP A 92 -3.96 -10.81 8.12
C ASP A 92 -2.88 -9.76 8.32
N ARG A 93 -2.04 -9.99 9.33
CA ARG A 93 -0.90 -9.14 9.64
C ARG A 93 0.35 -9.99 9.72
N TYR A 94 1.32 -9.68 8.88
CA TYR A 94 2.57 -10.42 8.80
C TYR A 94 3.77 -9.53 9.09
N PRO A 95 4.76 -9.98 9.89
CA PRO A 95 6.01 -9.26 10.05
C PRO A 95 6.68 -9.03 8.68
N GLN A 96 7.06 -7.80 8.39
CA GLN A 96 7.62 -7.45 7.10
C GLN A 96 8.67 -6.34 7.24
N THR A 97 9.65 -6.40 6.35
CA THR A 97 10.68 -5.37 6.23
C THR A 97 10.84 -4.97 4.77
N TRP A 98 10.89 -3.67 4.54
CA TRP A 98 11.12 -3.05 3.24
C TRP A 98 12.51 -2.45 3.19
N TRP A 99 13.28 -2.82 2.18
CA TRP A 99 14.49 -2.12 1.80
C TRP A 99 14.17 -1.08 0.72
N CYS A 100 14.28 0.19 1.07
CA CYS A 100 13.87 1.31 0.22
C CYS A 100 15.11 2.03 -0.32
N VAL A 101 15.23 2.09 -1.63
CA VAL A 101 16.31 2.79 -2.32
C VAL A 101 15.69 3.93 -3.14
N PRO A 102 16.08 5.19 -2.91
CA PRO A 102 15.62 6.30 -3.74
C PRO A 102 16.06 6.07 -5.19
N LEU A 103 15.15 6.31 -6.13
CA LEU A 103 15.53 6.32 -7.54
C LEU A 103 15.88 7.77 -7.93
N PRO A 104 16.85 7.98 -8.83
CA PRO A 104 17.10 9.30 -9.36
C PRO A 104 15.86 9.78 -10.15
N TRP A 105 15.62 11.09 -10.07
CA TRP A 105 14.38 11.74 -10.52
C TRP A 105 14.12 11.59 -12.04
N ASP A 106 15.17 11.37 -12.83
CA ASP A 106 15.11 11.16 -14.29
C ASP A 106 14.40 9.84 -14.69
N ARG A 107 14.46 8.82 -13.84
CA ARG A 107 13.83 7.51 -14.08
C ARG A 107 12.37 7.43 -13.62
N HIS A 108 11.81 8.54 -13.14
CA HIS A 108 10.46 8.60 -12.56
C HIS A 108 9.38 9.05 -13.55
N GLN A 109 9.67 9.16 -14.85
CA GLN A 109 8.69 9.64 -15.84
C GLN A 109 7.40 8.80 -15.74
N PRO A 110 6.28 9.38 -15.27
CA PRO A 110 5.04 8.66 -15.21
C PRO A 110 4.50 8.58 -16.63
N THR A 111 4.68 7.43 -17.29
CA THR A 111 3.70 7.05 -18.31
C THR A 111 2.42 6.79 -17.53
N THR A 112 1.56 7.80 -17.42
CA THR A 112 0.24 7.67 -16.80
C THR A 112 -0.65 6.92 -17.77
N PRO A 113 -0.93 5.60 -17.60
CA PRO A 113 -2.09 5.04 -18.27
C PRO A 113 -3.33 5.72 -17.69
N ASP A 114 -4.31 6.00 -18.55
CA ASP A 114 -5.59 6.58 -18.18
C ASP A 114 -6.14 5.92 -16.89
N PRO A 115 -6.44 6.69 -15.84
CA PRO A 115 -6.92 6.18 -14.56
C PRO A 115 -8.16 5.28 -14.69
N VAL A 116 -8.97 5.47 -15.75
CA VAL A 116 -10.13 4.64 -16.07
C VAL A 116 -9.70 3.23 -16.50
N VAL A 117 -8.66 3.14 -17.33
CA VAL A 117 -8.10 1.87 -17.82
C VAL A 117 -7.40 1.10 -16.70
N ALA A 118 -6.65 1.81 -15.85
CA ALA A 118 -5.96 1.22 -14.70
C ALA A 118 -6.95 0.64 -13.66
N ARG A 119 -8.08 1.32 -13.42
CA ARG A 119 -9.18 0.83 -12.57
C ARG A 119 -9.86 -0.40 -13.19
N ALA A 120 -10.10 -0.40 -14.50
CA ALA A 120 -10.69 -1.54 -15.20
C ALA A 120 -9.80 -2.79 -15.19
N GLU A 121 -8.47 -2.61 -15.27
CA GLU A 121 -7.51 -3.71 -15.18
C GLU A 121 -7.32 -4.24 -13.75
N ALA A 122 -7.29 -3.35 -12.75
CA ALA A 122 -7.25 -3.75 -11.34
C ALA A 122 -8.53 -4.51 -10.92
N ARG A 123 -9.69 -4.12 -11.47
CA ARG A 123 -10.96 -4.86 -11.33
C ARG A 123 -10.88 -6.23 -12.01
N ARG A 124 -10.33 -6.33 -13.23
CA ARG A 124 -10.10 -7.60 -13.95
C ARG A 124 -9.13 -8.54 -13.21
N ARG A 125 -8.10 -8.00 -12.55
CA ARG A 125 -7.12 -8.77 -11.75
C ARG A 125 -7.59 -9.07 -10.33
N GLY A 126 -8.75 -8.54 -9.92
CA GLY A 126 -9.36 -8.79 -8.61
C GLY A 126 -8.62 -8.17 -7.43
N GLU A 127 -7.94 -7.03 -7.64
CA GLU A 127 -7.00 -6.45 -6.67
C GLU A 127 -7.57 -5.36 -5.74
N ILE A 128 -8.78 -4.77 -5.92
CA ILE A 128 -9.42 -3.91 -4.88
C ILE A 128 -10.97 -4.00 -4.90
N PRO A 129 -11.67 -4.15 -3.74
CA PRO A 129 -13.13 -4.11 -3.61
C PRO A 129 -13.69 -2.68 -3.62
N GLY A 130 -14.84 -2.52 -4.29
CA GLY A 130 -15.49 -1.24 -4.60
C GLY A 130 -15.91 -0.38 -3.42
N LEU A 131 -15.79 0.92 -3.67
CA LEU A 131 -16.24 2.03 -2.83
C LEU A 131 -17.25 2.82 -3.66
N GLU A 132 -18.44 2.26 -3.86
CA GLU A 132 -19.60 2.98 -4.37
C GLU A 132 -20.86 2.40 -3.72
N ALA A 133 -21.45 3.18 -2.81
CA ALA A 133 -22.89 3.26 -2.53
C ALA A 133 -23.10 4.30 -1.42
N PHE A 134 -22.85 5.57 -1.73
CA PHE A 134 -23.43 6.70 -1.02
C PHE A 134 -23.61 7.82 -2.03
N GLN A 135 -24.74 7.80 -2.74
CA GLN A 135 -25.43 9.00 -3.21
C GLN A 135 -26.77 8.62 -3.87
N ASN A 136 -27.79 9.39 -3.48
CA ASN A 136 -29.10 9.58 -4.12
C ASN A 136 -30.30 8.86 -3.48
N GLU A 137 -30.75 9.39 -2.34
CA GLU A 137 -32.19 9.60 -2.12
C GLU A 137 -32.38 11.02 -1.58
N GLU A 138 -32.52 11.98 -2.50
CA GLU A 138 -33.18 13.25 -2.23
C GLU A 138 -34.33 13.36 -3.23
N HIS A 139 -35.54 13.37 -2.67
CA HIS A 139 -36.76 14.05 -3.11
C HIS A 139 -37.01 14.21 -4.63
N ASP A 140 -38.09 13.59 -5.10
CA ASP A 140 -39.09 14.36 -5.86
C ASP A 140 -40.50 13.82 -5.58
N ASP A 141 -41.30 14.68 -4.95
CA ASP A 141 -42.76 14.65 -4.94
C ASP A 141 -43.29 15.03 -6.34
N LEU A 142 -44.56 14.70 -6.58
CA LEU A 142 -45.47 15.14 -7.67
C LEU A 142 -45.54 14.30 -8.95
N ALA A 143 -46.50 13.38 -8.97
CA ALA A 143 -47.59 13.33 -9.94
C ALA A 143 -48.69 12.42 -9.35
N ALA A 144 -49.77 13.00 -8.80
CA ALA A 144 -51.06 13.18 -9.48
C ALA A 144 -51.81 11.86 -9.72
#